data_AF-A0A0B8PJ45-F1
#
_entry.id   AF-A0A0B8PJ45-F1
#
_cell.length_a   1.000
_cell.length_b   1.000
_cell.length_c   1.000
_cell.angle_alpha   90.00
_cell.angle_beta   90.00
_cell.angle_gamma   90.00
#
_symmetry.space_group_name_H-M   'P 1'
#
loop_
_entity.id
_entity.type
_entity.pdbx_description
1 polymer ?
#
loop_
_entity_poly.entity_id
_entity_poly.type
_entity_poly.pdbx_seq_one_letter_code
_entity_poly.pdbx_strand_id
1 'polypeptide(L)'
;MVSHASQRLTLLLSFFTLLLCVFLALTLGAVSISFTELAHFFYLFVTSGSEFAREQYPTLHAIVLQIRLPRVIAAVTAGAALAIAGVCTQGLFRNPLASQISLG
;
A
#
# COMPACT_ATOMS: atom_id res chain seq x y z
N MET A 1 14.57 23.72 -14.35
CA MET A 1 13.63 24.19 -13.31
C MET A 1 12.32 23.45 -13.50
N VAL A 2 12.15 22.33 -12.78
CA VAL A 2 10.90 21.55 -12.80
C VAL A 2 9.80 22.46 -12.28
N SER A 3 8.77 22.76 -13.07
CA SER A 3 7.71 23.68 -12.64
C SER A 3 7.00 23.06 -11.43
N HIS A 4 6.63 23.86 -10.43
CA HIS A 4 5.88 23.39 -9.27
C HIS A 4 4.61 22.60 -9.64
N ALA A 5 4.04 22.85 -10.83
CA ALA A 5 2.93 22.09 -11.38
C ALA A 5 3.30 20.61 -11.67
N SER A 6 4.47 20.36 -12.27
CA SER A 6 4.93 19.00 -12.55
C SER A 6 5.29 18.20 -11.28
N GLN A 7 5.84 18.85 -10.25
CA GLN A 7 6.08 18.21 -8.94
C GLN A 7 4.78 17.77 -8.26
N ARG A 8 3.77 18.66 -8.25
CA ARG A 8 2.44 18.35 -7.70
C ARG A 8 1.80 17.19 -8.44
N LEU A 9 1.91 17.17 -9.77
CA LEU A 9 1.38 16.09 -10.59
C LEU A 9 2.04 14.74 -10.28
N THR A 10 3.37 14.70 -10.17
CA THR A 10 4.11 13.47 -9.80
C THR A 10 3.69 12.96 -8.42
N LEU A 11 3.52 13.85 -7.44
CA LEU A 11 3.06 13.47 -6.10
C LEU A 11 1.63 12.91 -6.12
N LEU A 12 0.71 13.55 -6.86
CA LEU A 12 -0.66 13.07 -7.01
C LEU A 12 -0.71 11.70 -7.70
N LEU A 13 0.02 11.53 -8.80
CA LEU A 13 0.12 10.25 -9.51
C LEU A 13 0.66 9.14 -8.60
N SER A 14 1.72 9.43 -7.84
CA SER A 14 2.31 8.46 -6.90
C SER A 14 1.33 8.09 -5.79
N PHE A 15 0.58 9.06 -5.26
CA PHE A 15 -0.43 8.82 -4.23
C PHE A 15 -1.57 7.94 -4.75
N PHE A 16 -2.13 8.24 -5.92
CA PHE A 16 -3.18 7.42 -6.54
C PHE A 16 -2.66 6.01 -6.90
N THR A 17 -1.43 5.90 -7.37
CA THR A 17 -0.81 4.60 -7.66
C THR A 17 -0.65 3.77 -6.39
N LEU A 18 -0.21 4.38 -5.29
CA LEU A 18 -0.11 3.70 -3.99
C LEU A 18 -1.48 3.21 -3.50
N LEU A 19 -2.52 4.06 -3.58
CA LEU A 19 -3.89 3.66 -3.20
C LEU A 19 -4.40 2.49 -4.05
N LEU A 20 -4.15 2.53 -5.36
CA LEU A 20 -4.50 1.45 -6.27
C LEU A 20 -3.77 0.15 -5.89
N CYS A 21 -2.45 0.20 -5.63
CA CYS A 21 -1.68 -0.95 -5.19
C CYS A 21 -2.18 -1.53 -3.87
N VAL A 22 -2.52 -0.69 -2.88
CA VAL A 22 -3.11 -1.12 -1.61
C VAL A 22 -4.44 -1.82 -1.85
N PHE A 23 -5.31 -1.23 -2.68
CA PHE A 23 -6.60 -1.84 -3.02
C PHE A 23 -6.42 -3.21 -3.71
N LEU A 24 -5.53 -3.32 -4.69
CA LEU A 24 -5.22 -4.60 -5.34
C LEU A 24 -4.62 -5.62 -4.37
N ALA A 25 -3.76 -5.20 -3.45
CA ALA A 25 -3.16 -6.09 -2.46
C ALA A 25 -4.21 -6.61 -1.46
N LEU A 26 -5.29 -5.86 -1.23
CA LEU A 26 -6.43 -6.30 -0.42
C LEU A 26 -7.37 -7.23 -1.17
N THR A 27 -7.43 -7.21 -2.51
CA THR A 27 -8.29 -8.10 -3.31
C THR A 27 -7.57 -9.40 -3.69
N LEU A 28 -6.29 -9.33 -4.07
CA LEU A 28 -5.48 -10.45 -4.52
C LEU A 28 -4.99 -11.29 -3.32
N GLY A 29 -5.34 -12.57 -3.26
CA GLY A 29 -4.87 -13.49 -2.23
C GLY A 29 -5.30 -14.93 -2.48
N ALA A 30 -4.84 -15.84 -1.61
CA ALA A 30 -5.13 -17.28 -1.70
C ALA A 30 -6.64 -17.61 -1.65
N VAL A 31 -7.44 -16.71 -1.09
CA VAL A 31 -8.90 -16.73 -1.19
C VAL A 31 -9.32 -15.67 -2.19
N SER A 32 -9.87 -16.11 -3.32
CA SER A 32 -10.49 -15.23 -4.30
C SER A 32 -11.76 -14.63 -3.70
N ILE A 33 -11.68 -13.36 -3.30
CA ILE A 33 -12.80 -12.59 -2.79
C ILE A 33 -13.41 -11.84 -3.97
N SER A 34 -14.72 -11.95 -4.18
CA SER A 34 -15.38 -11.19 -5.25
C SER A 34 -15.31 -9.70 -4.95
N PHE A 35 -15.10 -8.88 -5.99
CA PHE A 35 -15.06 -7.42 -5.87
C PHE A 35 -16.31 -6.86 -5.15
N THR A 36 -17.48 -7.43 -5.46
CA THR A 36 -18.76 -7.05 -4.85
C THR A 36 -18.81 -7.30 -3.35
N GLU A 37 -18.27 -8.44 -2.88
CA GLU A 37 -18.25 -8.78 -1.45
C GLU A 37 -17.31 -7.85 -0.68
N LEU A 38 -16.13 -7.55 -1.26
CA LEU A 38 -15.19 -6.61 -0.66
C LEU A 38 -15.78 -5.20 -0.58
N ALA A 39 -16.48 -4.74 -1.62
CA ALA A 39 -17.13 -3.43 -1.65
C ALA A 39 -18.24 -3.33 -0.59
N HIS A 40 -19.09 -4.36 -0.45
CA HIS A 40 -20.11 -4.42 0.59
C HIS A 40 -19.50 -4.46 2.00
N PHE A 41 -18.44 -5.24 2.19
CA PHE A 41 -17.71 -5.29 3.45
C PHE A 41 -17.17 -3.91 3.84
N PHE A 42 -16.50 -3.21 2.92
CA PHE A 42 -15.99 -1.86 3.19
C PHE A 42 -17.11 -0.84 3.42
N TYR A 43 -18.20 -0.92 2.66
CA TYR A 43 -19.36 -0.05 2.86
C TYR A 43 -19.95 -0.23 4.27
N LEU A 44 -20.18 -1.47 4.70
CA LEU A 44 -20.67 -1.77 6.05
C LEU A 44 -19.66 -1.37 7.13
N PHE A 45 -18.38 -1.61 6.89
CA PHE A 45 -17.31 -1.22 7.81
C PHE A 45 -17.29 0.30 8.05
N VAL A 46 -17.51 1.10 7.01
CA VAL A 46 -17.52 2.56 7.10
C VAL A 46 -18.84 3.10 7.67
N THR A 47 -19.98 2.54 7.27
CA THR A 47 -21.31 3.03 7.70
C THR A 47 -21.70 2.54 9.09
N SER A 48 -21.46 1.26 9.39
CA SER A 48 -21.97 0.57 10.58
C SER A 48 -20.87 0.13 11.56
N GLY A 49 -19.59 0.21 11.15
CA GLY A 49 -18.45 -0.14 11.99
C GLY A 49 -17.99 -1.59 11.84
N SER A 50 -16.87 -1.91 12.49
CA SER A 50 -16.16 -3.19 12.34
C SER A 50 -16.95 -4.39 12.87
N GLU A 51 -17.65 -4.24 14.00
CA GLU A 51 -18.39 -5.34 14.63
C GLU A 51 -19.55 -5.82 13.74
N PHE A 52 -20.31 -4.89 13.15
CA PHE A 52 -21.38 -5.24 12.20
C PHE A 52 -20.85 -5.91 10.92
N ALA A 53 -19.72 -5.43 10.41
CA ALA A 53 -19.08 -6.07 9.26
C ALA A 53 -18.58 -7.49 9.59
N ARG A 54 -18.15 -7.73 10.83
CA ARG A 54 -17.74 -9.05 11.33
C ARG A 54 -18.91 -10.02 11.45
N GLU A 55 -20.07 -9.57 11.91
CA GLU A 55 -21.26 -10.41 12.00
C GLU A 55 -21.72 -10.88 10.62
N GLN A 56 -21.75 -9.96 9.65
CA GLN A 56 -22.19 -10.29 8.29
C GLN A 56 -21.15 -11.11 7.50
N TYR A 57 -19.85 -10.86 7.73
CA TYR A 57 -18.75 -11.46 6.98
C TYR A 57 -17.57 -11.88 7.89
N PRO A 58 -17.74 -12.90 8.75
CA PRO A 58 -16.75 -13.23 9.78
C PRO A 58 -15.40 -13.69 9.21
N THR A 59 -15.43 -14.54 8.19
CA THR A 59 -14.21 -15.04 7.52
C THR A 59 -13.49 -13.91 6.77
N LEU A 60 -14.26 -13.07 6.09
CA LEU A 60 -13.75 -11.95 5.30
C LEU A 60 -13.10 -10.89 6.21
N HIS A 61 -13.75 -10.58 7.33
CA HIS A 61 -13.21 -9.72 8.38
C HIS A 61 -11.86 -10.23 8.91
N ALA A 62 -11.77 -11.52 9.26
CA ALA A 62 -10.53 -12.12 9.74
C ALA A 62 -9.41 -12.08 8.69
N ILE A 63 -9.70 -12.45 7.43
CA ILE A 63 -8.71 -12.42 6.36
C ILE A 63 -8.21 -11.00 6.11
N VAL A 64 -9.11 -10.02 6.00
CA VAL A 64 -8.73 -8.64 5.70
C VAL A 64 -7.93 -8.05 6.86
N LEU A 65 -8.42 -8.11 8.10
CA LEU A 65 -7.79 -7.42 9.23
C LEU A 65 -6.61 -8.16 9.86
N GLN A 66 -6.64 -9.49 9.92
CA GLN A 66 -5.59 -10.27 10.59
C GLN A 66 -4.47 -10.73 9.64
N ILE A 67 -4.75 -10.81 8.33
CA ILE A 67 -3.79 -11.36 7.36
C ILE A 67 -3.37 -10.30 6.34
N ARG A 68 -4.32 -9.71 5.60
CA ARG A 68 -3.99 -8.83 4.46
C ARG A 68 -3.52 -7.46 4.92
N LEU A 69 -4.26 -6.79 5.79
CA LEU A 69 -3.95 -5.45 6.29
C LEU A 69 -2.54 -5.36 6.92
N PRO A 70 -2.14 -6.23 7.88
CA PRO A 70 -0.80 -6.18 8.46
C PRO A 70 0.30 -6.43 7.41
N ARG A 71 0.06 -7.33 6.43
CA ARG A 71 1.00 -7.60 5.33
C ARG A 71 1.15 -6.40 4.41
N VAL A 72 0.06 -5.72 4.06
CA VAL A 72 0.10 -4.52 3.22
C VAL A 72 0.85 -3.39 3.93
N ILE A 73 0.56 -3.16 5.21
CA ILE A 73 1.28 -2.17 6.02
C ILE A 73 2.77 -2.49 6.04
N ALA A 74 3.15 -3.74 6.32
CA ALA A 74 4.55 -4.17 6.32
C ALA A 74 5.24 -3.97 4.96
N ALA A 75 4.55 -4.27 3.85
CA ALA A 75 5.10 -4.09 2.51
C ALA A 75 5.33 -2.60 2.18
N VAL A 76 4.38 -1.73 2.54
CA VAL A 76 4.50 -0.28 2.33
C VAL A 76 5.63 0.31 3.17
N THR A 77 5.72 -0.06 4.46
CA THR A 77 6.78 0.45 5.35
C THR A 77 8.16 -0.07 4.95
N ALA A 78 8.30 -1.35 4.60
CA ALA A 78 9.54 -1.92 4.10
C ALA A 78 9.97 -1.26 2.78
N GLY A 79 9.05 -1.08 1.83
CA GLY A 79 9.33 -0.39 0.57
C GLY A 79 9.77 1.06 0.76
N ALA A 80 9.11 1.78 1.67
CA ALA A 80 9.50 3.15 2.03
C ALA A 80 10.90 3.20 2.67
N ALA A 81 11.21 2.28 3.59
CA ALA A 81 12.53 2.20 4.21
C ALA A 81 13.63 1.92 3.16
N LEU A 82 13.38 1.01 2.22
CA LEU A 82 14.32 0.71 1.12
C LEU A 82 14.51 1.91 0.19
N ALA A 83 13.43 2.63 -0.15
CA ALA A 83 13.52 3.83 -0.97
C ALA A 83 14.37 4.93 -0.29
N ILE A 84 14.15 5.16 1.00
CA ILE A 84 14.94 6.11 1.81
C ILE A 84 16.42 5.69 1.83
N ALA A 85 16.70 4.42 2.12
CA ALA A 85 18.06 3.91 2.15
C ALA A 85 18.78 4.06 0.78
N GLY A 86 18.06 3.83 -0.32
CA GLY A 86 18.55 4.06 -1.68
C GLY A 86 18.90 5.53 -1.94
N VAL A 87 18.02 6.46 -1.60
CA VAL A 87 18.25 7.91 -1.76
C VAL A 87 19.42 8.38 -0.89
N CYS A 88 19.54 7.89 0.35
CA CYS A 88 20.68 8.19 1.22
C CYS A 88 22.00 7.69 0.61
N THR A 89 22.02 6.47 0.06
CA THR A 89 23.20 5.90 -0.60
C THR A 89 23.60 6.72 -1.82
N GLN A 90 22.63 7.05 -2.68
CA GLN A 90 22.85 7.91 -3.87
C GLN A 90 23.36 9.30 -3.49
N GLY A 91 22.85 9.87 -2.39
CA GLY A 91 23.29 11.15 -1.85
C GLY A 91 24.72 11.12 -1.31
N LEU A 92 25.09 10.07 -0.57
CA LEU A 92 26.43 9.90 0.00
C LEU A 92 27.51 9.81 -1.09
N PHE A 93 27.27 9.00 -2.12
CA PHE A 93 28.20 8.87 -3.25
C PHE A 93 28.07 9.99 -4.28
N ARG A 94 27.05 10.84 -4.15
CA ARG A 94 26.68 11.86 -5.15
C ARG A 94 26.57 11.24 -6.55
N ASN A 95 26.15 9.98 -6.61
CA ASN A 95 26.05 9.17 -7.83
C ASN A 95 24.65 8.57 -7.90
N PRO A 96 23.81 9.00 -8.86
CA PRO A 96 22.45 8.49 -9.01
C PRO A 96 22.39 7.00 -9.39
N LEU A 97 23.50 6.41 -9.82
CA LEU A 97 23.62 4.98 -10.13
C LEU A 97 24.10 4.14 -8.94
N ALA A 98 24.45 4.76 -7.81
CA ALA A 98 24.86 4.03 -6.62
C ALA A 98 23.67 3.26 -6.03
N SER A 99 23.89 2.00 -5.69
CA SER A 99 22.93 1.14 -5.01
C SER A 99 23.60 0.48 -3.80
N GLN A 100 22.82 -0.02 -2.84
CA GLN A 100 23.39 -0.65 -1.64
C GLN A 100 24.34 -1.81 -1.94
N ILE A 101 24.19 -2.51 -3.08
CA ILE A 101 25.08 -3.58 -3.55
C ILE A 101 26.52 -3.09 -3.78
N SER A 102 26.71 -1.80 -4.04
CA SER A 102 28.05 -1.23 -4.21
C SER A 102 28.86 -1.21 -2.91
N LEU A 103 28.24 -1.36 -1.73
CA LEU A 103 28.91 -1.42 -0.43
C LEU A 103 29.22 -2.85 0.06
N GLY A 104 28.60 -3.89 -0.53
CA GLY A 104 28.69 -5.28 -0.07
C GLY A 104 27.39 -5.77 0.55
#